data_AF-A0A4Y9KUU6-F1
#
_entry.id   AF-A0A4Y9KUU6-F1
#
_cell.length_a   1.000
_cell.length_b   1.000
_cell.length_c   1.000
_cell.angle_alpha   90.00
_cell.angle_beta   90.00
_cell.angle_gamma   90.00
#
_symmetry.space_group_name_H-M   'P 1'
#
loop_
_entity.id
_entity.type
_entity.pdbx_description
1 polymer ?
#
loop_
_entity_poly.entity_id
_entity_poly.type
_entity_poly.pdbx_seq_one_letter_code
_entity_poly.pdbx_strand_id
1 'polypeptide(L)' 'MKINLPEIDLKTVQTLGSLELKDELGRPVGQYFFGKGQGRTIFLFGKYKGTFKTHAECQAFIDGVLAVIPSPFS' A
#
# COMPACT_ATOMS: atom_id res chain seq x y z
N MET A 1 11.88 3.73 -7.79
CA MET A 1 10.43 3.55 -7.69
C MET A 1 10.12 3.56 -6.21
N LYS A 2 9.49 4.63 -5.70
CA LYS A 2 9.03 4.70 -4.31
C LYS A 2 7.53 4.91 -4.28
N ILE A 3 6.86 4.11 -3.46
CA ILE A 3 5.45 4.28 -3.18
C ILE A 3 5.35 4.92 -1.80
N ASN A 4 4.84 6.16 -1.75
CA ASN A 4 4.57 6.82 -0.48
C ASN A 4 3.26 6.26 0.08
N LEU A 5 3.36 5.41 1.10
CA LEU A 5 2.21 4.96 1.85
C LEU A 5 1.85 6.04 2.90
N PRO A 6 0.67 6.66 2.85
CA PRO A 6 0.29 7.62 3.87
C PRO A 6 0.13 6.93 5.23
N GLU A 7 0.65 7.54 6.28
CA GLU A 7 0.37 7.13 7.65
C GLU A 7 -1.09 7.41 7.99
N ILE A 8 -1.91 6.36 7.93
CA ILE A 8 -3.32 6.45 8.30
C ILE A 8 -3.51 5.85 9.67
N ASP A 9 -3.96 6.68 10.61
CA ASP A 9 -4.34 6.25 11.94
C ASP A 9 -5.69 5.53 11.90
N LEU A 10 -5.70 4.25 12.28
CA LEU A 10 -6.92 3.44 12.23
C LEU A 10 -7.95 3.85 13.30
N LYS A 11 -7.60 4.68 14.29
CA LYS A 11 -8.54 5.16 15.31
C LYS A 11 -9.37 6.33 14.81
N THR A 12 -8.85 7.12 13.86
CA THR A 12 -9.59 8.25 13.26
C THR A 12 -10.52 7.81 12.14
N VAL A 13 -10.29 6.62 11.59
CA VAL A 13 -11.08 6.04 10.51
C VAL A 13 -12.35 5.41 11.07
N GLN A 14 -13.50 6.06 10.84
CA GLN A 14 -14.82 5.60 11.31
C GLN A 14 -15.42 4.50 10.40
N THR A 15 -15.02 4.44 9.14
CA THR A 15 -15.56 3.55 8.08
C THR A 15 -14.45 3.01 7.19
N LEU A 16 -14.71 1.95 6.43
CA LEU A 16 -13.76 1.42 5.44
C LEU A 16 -13.33 2.52 4.45
N GLY A 17 -12.04 2.89 4.51
CA GLY A 17 -11.42 3.81 3.59
C GLY A 17 -10.58 3.08 2.56
N SER A 18 -10.53 3.63 1.34
CA SER A 18 -9.59 3.22 0.32
C SER A 18 -8.85 4.44 -0.19
N LEU A 19 -7.57 4.25 -0.51
CA LEU A 19 -6.70 5.28 -1.06
C LEU A 19 -5.94 4.69 -2.23
N GLU A 20 -5.92 5.41 -3.35
CA GLU A 20 -5.14 5.01 -4.50
C GLU A 20 -3.65 5.25 -4.23
N LEU A 21 -2.85 4.20 -4.33
CA LEU A 21 -1.41 4.28 -4.22
C LEU A 21 -0.84 4.70 -5.56
N LYS A 22 -0.05 5.78 -5.52
CA LYS A 22 0.66 6.32 -6.67
C LYS A 22 2.15 6.24 -6.43
N ASP A 23 2.91 6.00 -7.50
CA ASP A 23 4.36 6.12 -7.48
C ASP A 23 4.80 7.60 -7.50
N GLU A 24 6.10 7.86 -7.34
CA GLU A 24 6.72 9.18 -7.47
C GLU A 24 6.36 9.92 -8.78
N LEU A 25 6.10 9.17 -9.86
CA LEU A 25 5.67 9.71 -11.15
C LEU A 25 4.15 10.00 -11.23
N GLY A 26 3.40 9.87 -10.13
CA GLY A 26 1.95 10.01 -10.09
C GLY A 26 1.18 8.86 -10.75
N ARG A 27 1.88 7.78 -11.15
CA ARG A 27 1.28 6.62 -11.80
C ARG A 27 0.54 5.77 -10.77
N PRO A 28 -0.72 5.35 -11.03
CA PRO A 28 -1.42 4.45 -10.13
C PRO A 28 -0.72 3.09 -10.13
N VAL A 29 -0.24 2.69 -8.96
CA VAL A 29 0.45 1.41 -8.75
C VAL A 29 -0.42 0.44 -7.96
N GLY A 30 -1.48 0.92 -7.30
CA GLY A 30 -2.33 0.06 -6.51
C GLY A 30 -3.39 0.77 -5.69
N GLN A 31 -3.98 0.03 -4.77
CA GLN A 31 -4.94 0.51 -3.79
C GLN A 31 -4.55 0.08 -2.38
N TYR A 32 -4.79 0.97 -1.44
CA TYR A 32 -4.62 0.76 -0.02
C TYR A 32 -5.97 0.86 0.67
N PHE A 33 -6.41 -0.23 1.28
CA PHE A 33 -7.65 -0.32 2.01
C PHE A 33 -7.33 -0.32 3.51
N PHE A 34 -8.06 0.45 4.29
CA PHE A 34 -7.86 0.53 5.72
C PHE A 34 -9.22 0.67 6.41
N GLY A 35 -9.41 -0.03 7.53
CA GLY A 35 -10.69 -0.03 8.22
C GLY A 35 -10.57 -0.45 9.66
N LYS A 36 -11.38 0.16 10.51
CA LYS A 36 -11.49 -0.19 11.92
C LYS A 36 -11.99 -1.64 12.06
N GLY A 37 -11.14 -2.53 12.57
CA GLY A 37 -11.43 -3.95 12.77
C GLY A 37 -10.98 -4.90 11.65
N GLN A 38 -10.79 -4.42 10.42
CA GLN A 38 -10.26 -5.22 9.30
C GLN A 38 -8.74 -5.08 9.11
N GLY A 39 -8.12 -4.04 9.69
CA GLY A 39 -6.69 -3.77 9.53
C GLY A 39 -6.40 -2.96 8.28
N ARG A 40 -5.26 -3.25 7.64
CA ARG A 40 -4.70 -2.54 6.48
C ARG A 40 -4.41 -3.54 5.37
N THR A 41 -5.04 -3.39 4.22
CA THR A 41 -4.81 -4.25 3.05
C THR A 41 -4.19 -3.45 1.93
N ILE A 42 -3.05 -3.90 1.44
CA ILE A 42 -2.35 -3.33 0.29
C ILE A 42 -2.60 -4.22 -0.91
N PHE A 43 -2.95 -3.60 -2.03
CA PHE A 43 -3.07 -4.24 -3.33
C PHE A 43 -2.20 -3.48 -4.33
N LEU A 44 -1.15 -4.11 -4.87
CA LEU A 44 -0.18 -3.50 -5.78
C LEU A 44 -0.12 -4.27 -7.10
N PHE A 45 0.03 -3.53 -8.19
CA PHE A 45 0.24 -4.00 -9.56
C PHE A 45 -0.78 -5.06 -10.01
N GLY A 46 -1.98 -5.07 -9.43
CA GLY A 46 -3.02 -6.07 -9.73
C GLY A 46 -2.69 -7.51 -9.33
N LYS A 47 -1.52 -7.77 -8.73
CA LYS A 47 -0.97 -9.11 -8.51
C LYS A 47 -0.55 -9.34 -7.05
N TYR A 48 -0.07 -8.32 -6.38
CA TYR A 48 0.45 -8.42 -5.02
C TYR A 48 -0.60 -7.92 -4.04
N LYS A 49 -1.06 -8.81 -3.16
CA LYS A 49 -2.01 -8.47 -2.09
C LYS A 49 -1.44 -8.88 -0.75
N GLY A 50 -1.46 -7.98 0.22
CA GLY A 50 -1.06 -8.27 1.60
C GLY A 50 -1.97 -7.56 2.60
N THR A 51 -2.35 -8.27 3.67
CA THR A 51 -3.15 -7.70 4.77
C THR A 51 -2.33 -7.70 6.04
N PHE A 52 -2.20 -6.53 6.65
CA PHE A 52 -1.31 -6.25 7.77
C PHE A 52 -2.03 -5.44 8.85
N LYS A 53 -1.50 -5.44 10.06
CA LYS A 53 -2.06 -4.66 11.17
C LYS A 53 -1.30 -3.35 11.35
N THR A 54 0.01 -3.36 11.17
CA THR A 54 0.87 -2.20 11.39
C THR A 54 1.24 -1.50 10.08
N HIS A 55 1.59 -0.22 10.18
CA HIS A 55 2.06 0.57 9.03
C HIS A 55 3.45 0.08 8.59
N ALA A 56 4.29 -0.31 9.55
CA ALA A 56 5.61 -0.86 9.28
C ALA A 56 5.56 -2.15 8.44
N GLU A 57 4.67 -3.09 8.75
CA GLU A 57 4.47 -4.29 7.94
C GLU A 57 3.99 -3.96 6.52
N CYS A 58 3.05 -3.02 6.41
CA CYS A 58 2.57 -2.51 5.13
C CYS A 58 3.71 -1.94 4.27
N GLN A 59 4.60 -1.17 4.89
CA GLN A 59 5.73 -0.55 4.21
C GLN A 59 6.81 -1.58 3.83
N ALA A 60 7.10 -2.54 4.71
CA ALA A 60 8.00 -3.65 4.39
C ALA A 60 7.48 -4.52 3.24
N PHE A 61 6.17 -4.74 3.15
CA PHE A 61 5.56 -5.44 2.02
C PHE A 61 5.72 -4.67 0.70
N ILE A 62 5.47 -3.36 0.71
CA ILE A 62 5.70 -2.48 -0.44
C ILE A 62 7.16 -2.58 -0.88
N ASP A 63 8.10 -2.46 0.05
CA ASP A 63 9.53 -2.49 -0.24
C ASP A 63 9.96 -3.83 -0.84
N GLY A 64 9.48 -4.95 -0.26
CA GLY A 64 9.72 -6.29 -0.80
C GLY A 64 9.14 -6.51 -2.19
N VAL A 65 7.92 -6.01 -2.45
CA VAL A 65 7.30 -6.07 -3.78
C VAL A 65 8.09 -5.23 -4.79
N LEU A 66 8.50 -4.02 -4.41
CA LEU A 66 9.31 -3.15 -5.26
C LEU A 66 10.69 -3.74 -5.54
N ALA A 67 11.29 -4.47 -4.60
CA ALA A 67 12.58 -5.12 -4.77
C ALA A 67 12.54 -6.28 -5.80
N VAL A 68 11.40 -6.96 -5.94
CA VAL A 68 11.23 -8.08 -6.88
C VAL A 68 10.60 -7.69 -8.21
N ILE A 69 9.98 -6.51 -8.30
CA ILE A 69 9.47 -6.01 -9.57
C ILE A 69 10.66 -5.49 -10.38
N PRO A 70 10.97 -6.08 -11.54
CA PRO A 70 11.98 -5.53 -12.42
C PRO A 70 11.52 -4.14 -12.83
N SER A 71 12.28 -3.12 -12.44
CA SER A 71 12.12 -1.76 -12.96
C SER A 71 12.12 -1.85 -14.49
N PRO A 72 11.10 -1.34 -15.21
CA PRO A 72 11.05 -1.36 -16.67
C PRO A 72 12.09 -0.42 -17.34
N PHE A 73 13.17 -0.09 -16.63
CA PHE A 73 14.23 0.85 -17.04
C PHE A 73 15.63 0.20 -16.98
N SER A 74 15.73 -1.11 -17.22
CA SER A 74 17.01 -1.77 -17.51
C SER A 74 17.13 -2.08 -18.99
#